data_AF-A0A1H2YNT7-F1
#
_entry.id   AF-A0A1H2YNT7-F1
#
_cell.length_a   1.000
_cell.length_b   1.000
_cell.length_c   1.000
_cell.angle_alpha   90.00
_cell.angle_beta   90.00
_cell.angle_gamma   90.00
#
_symmetry.space_group_name_H-M   'P 1'
#
loop_
_entity.id
_entity.type
_entity.pdbx_description
1 polymer ?
#
loop_
_entity_poly.entity_id
_entity_poly.type
_entity_poly.pdbx_seq_one_letter_code
_entity_poly.pdbx_strand_id
1 'polypeptide(L)'
;MLALDQLLDQLFPTKGAIIPAAVGVDIGCGMSAVKTSLKASMLPDNLYELRSEIEKRIPHGRTNNGGSGDRGAWSNPIQCVSHYWNTFLSDEYEEIITKHPKAKGYNTISHLGTLGTGNHFIEICIDESDYVWAMLHSGSRGIGNRIGSYFIEKA
;
A
#
# COMPACT_ATOMS: atom_id res chain seq x y z
N MET A 1 -18.31 15.29 -21.73
CA MET A 1 -17.79 15.21 -20.36
C MET A 1 -16.92 13.97 -20.32
N LEU A 2 -15.60 14.11 -20.37
CA LEU A 2 -14.70 12.96 -20.13
C LEU A 2 -14.92 12.55 -18.68
N ALA A 3 -15.25 11.30 -18.46
CA ALA A 3 -15.44 10.78 -17.12
C ALA A 3 -14.04 10.71 -16.48
N LEU A 4 -13.82 11.52 -15.44
CA LEU A 4 -12.51 11.68 -14.80
C LEU A 4 -11.98 10.36 -14.20
N ASP A 5 -12.87 9.40 -13.95
CA ASP A 5 -12.57 8.04 -13.52
C ASP A 5 -11.85 7.19 -14.59
N GLN A 6 -11.78 7.64 -15.85
CA GLN A 6 -11.09 6.95 -16.94
C GLN A 6 -9.68 7.50 -17.24
N LEU A 7 -9.26 8.55 -16.53
CA LEU A 7 -7.99 9.23 -16.76
C LEU A 7 -6.99 8.89 -15.65
N LEU A 8 -6.15 7.88 -15.89
CA LEU A 8 -5.00 7.57 -15.02
C LEU A 8 -3.80 8.47 -15.38
N ASP A 9 -2.93 8.75 -14.40
CA ASP A 9 -1.66 9.46 -14.56
C ASP A 9 -1.76 10.91 -15.08
N GLN A 10 -2.77 11.67 -14.63
CA GLN A 10 -2.96 13.07 -14.99
C GLN A 10 -2.77 14.04 -13.83
N LEU A 11 -2.37 15.28 -14.17
CA LEU A 11 -2.23 16.39 -13.24
C LEU A 11 -3.39 17.38 -13.42
N PHE A 12 -4.16 17.62 -12.36
CA PHE A 12 -5.27 18.57 -12.34
C PHE A 12 -5.01 19.70 -11.33
N PRO A 13 -4.45 20.85 -11.75
CA PRO A 13 -4.34 22.00 -10.87
C PRO A 13 -5.73 22.62 -10.64
N THR A 14 -6.12 22.75 -9.37
CA THR A 14 -7.39 23.35 -8.96
C THR A 14 -7.16 24.57 -8.08
N LYS A 15 -8.15 25.47 -8.01
CA LYS A 15 -8.17 26.59 -7.07
C LYS A 15 -9.44 26.54 -6.25
N GLY A 16 -9.31 26.34 -4.94
CA GLY A 16 -10.44 26.28 -4.00
C GLY A 16 -11.35 25.06 -4.15
N ALA A 17 -10.89 24.01 -4.85
CA ALA A 17 -11.64 22.78 -5.06
C ALA A 17 -10.72 21.56 -4.95
N ILE A 18 -11.28 20.42 -4.54
CA ILE A 18 -10.63 19.11 -4.56
C ILE A 18 -11.50 18.20 -5.43
N ILE A 19 -10.88 17.35 -6.24
CA ILE A 19 -11.57 16.35 -7.06
C ILE A 19 -11.15 14.97 -6.53
N PRO A 20 -11.91 14.34 -5.61
CA PRO A 20 -11.51 13.06 -5.02
C PRO A 20 -11.24 11.96 -6.05
N ALA A 21 -12.00 11.93 -7.15
CA ALA A 21 -11.80 10.96 -8.23
C ALA A 21 -10.43 11.12 -8.92
N ALA A 22 -9.88 12.33 -8.96
CA ALA A 22 -8.55 12.58 -9.51
C ALA A 22 -7.41 12.17 -8.55
N VAL A 23 -7.69 12.04 -7.26
CA VAL A 23 -6.75 11.47 -6.27
C VAL A 23 -6.72 9.95 -6.37
N GLY A 24 -7.87 9.35 -6.67
CA GLY A 24 -8.04 7.90 -6.77
C GLY A 24 -8.38 7.24 -5.42
N VAL A 25 -8.68 5.94 -5.47
CA VAL A 25 -9.09 5.18 -4.29
C VAL A 25 -7.91 4.58 -3.53
N ASP A 26 -6.81 4.21 -4.19
CA ASP A 26 -5.61 3.78 -3.47
C ASP A 26 -4.72 4.99 -3.18
N ILE A 27 -5.15 5.77 -2.19
CA ILE A 27 -4.51 7.04 -1.82
C ILE A 27 -3.05 6.79 -1.45
N GLY A 28 -2.13 7.51 -2.08
CA GLY A 28 -0.70 7.36 -1.82
C GLY A 28 -0.12 6.04 -2.31
N CYS A 29 -0.80 5.32 -3.20
CA CYS A 29 -0.17 4.24 -3.97
C CYS A 29 1.03 4.79 -4.74
N GLY A 30 2.16 4.11 -4.63
CA GLY A 30 3.39 4.61 -5.21
C GLY A 30 4.58 3.68 -5.02
N MET A 31 5.69 4.14 -5.58
CA MET A 31 6.94 3.40 -5.65
C MET A 31 7.94 3.94 -4.63
N SER A 32 8.61 3.04 -3.92
CA SER A 32 9.80 3.34 -3.13
C SER A 32 10.91 2.36 -3.48
N ALA A 33 12.17 2.80 -3.51
CA ALA A 33 13.30 1.95 -3.81
C ALA A 33 14.46 2.25 -2.87
N VAL A 34 15.11 1.19 -2.38
CA VAL A 34 16.28 1.28 -1.51
C VAL A 34 17.48 0.61 -2.18
N LYS A 35 18.55 1.39 -2.34
CA LYS A 35 19.85 0.88 -2.78
C LYS A 35 20.49 0.09 -1.66
N THR A 36 20.94 -1.12 -1.96
CA THR A 36 21.70 -1.93 -1.01
C THR A 36 23.20 -1.70 -1.20
N SER A 37 24.01 -2.21 -0.27
CA SER A 37 25.46 -2.30 -0.44
C SER A 37 25.90 -3.47 -1.33
N LEU A 38 24.97 -4.30 -1.81
CA LEU A 38 25.27 -5.50 -2.59
C LEU A 38 25.49 -5.16 -4.07
N LYS A 39 26.36 -5.95 -4.70
CA LYS A 39 26.56 -5.97 -6.16
C LYS A 39 25.84 -7.15 -6.79
N ALA A 40 25.53 -7.06 -8.08
CA ALA A 40 24.93 -8.13 -8.86
C ALA A 40 25.69 -9.45 -8.72
N SER A 41 27.03 -9.40 -8.73
CA SER A 41 27.90 -10.57 -8.54
C SER A 41 27.81 -11.24 -7.17
N MET A 42 27.16 -10.60 -6.19
CA MET A 42 26.92 -11.15 -4.85
C MET A 42 25.56 -11.86 -4.74
N LEU A 43 24.71 -11.76 -5.77
CA LEU A 43 23.46 -12.49 -5.81
C LEU A 43 23.72 -13.96 -6.18
N PRO A 44 22.96 -14.90 -5.60
CA PRO A 44 23.00 -16.29 -6.05
C PRO A 44 22.36 -16.41 -7.45
N ASP A 45 22.70 -17.48 -8.18
CA ASP A 45 22.12 -17.79 -9.50
C ASP A 45 20.59 -17.93 -9.47
N ASN A 46 20.03 -18.29 -8.30
CA ASN A 46 18.60 -18.45 -8.07
C ASN A 46 18.14 -17.67 -6.84
N LEU A 47 17.13 -16.82 -7.02
CA LEU A 47 16.53 -16.00 -5.96
C LEU A 47 15.32 -16.66 -5.27
N TYR A 48 15.05 -17.95 -5.52
CA TYR A 48 13.91 -18.66 -4.93
C TYR A 48 13.86 -18.57 -3.40
N GLU A 49 15.00 -18.73 -2.73
CA GLU A 49 15.06 -18.63 -1.28
C GLU A 49 14.78 -17.21 -0.80
N LEU A 50 15.40 -16.20 -1.43
CA LEU A 50 15.14 -14.79 -1.11
C LEU A 50 13.65 -14.44 -1.27
N ARG A 51 13.06 -14.79 -2.42
CA ARG A 51 11.63 -14.63 -2.68
C ARG A 51 10.79 -15.30 -1.59
N SER A 52 11.09 -16.56 -1.28
CA SER A 52 10.34 -17.32 -0.26
C SER A 52 10.44 -16.69 1.13
N GLU A 53 11.60 -16.15 1.48
CA GLU A 53 11.83 -15.49 2.77
C GLU A 53 11.12 -14.11 2.86
N ILE A 54 11.01 -13.39 1.74
CA ILE A 54 10.19 -12.16 1.64
C ILE A 54 8.71 -12.51 1.82
N GLU A 55 8.21 -13.49 1.07
CA GLU A 55 6.80 -13.92 1.09
C GLU A 55 6.35 -14.40 2.47
N LYS A 56 7.24 -15.04 3.24
CA LYS A 56 6.96 -15.44 4.63
C LYS A 56 6.88 -14.27 5.60
N ARG A 57 7.65 -13.20 5.37
CA ARG A 57 7.75 -12.04 6.29
C ARG A 57 6.75 -10.94 5.98
N ILE A 58 6.28 -10.85 4.75
CA ILE A 58 5.40 -9.78 4.30
C ILE A 58 4.09 -10.40 3.82
N PRO A 59 2.97 -10.23 4.57
CA PRO A 59 1.67 -10.69 4.11
C PRO A 59 1.33 -10.04 2.76
N HIS A 60 0.82 -10.84 1.84
CA HIS A 60 0.55 -10.43 0.48
C HIS A 60 -0.55 -11.30 -0.13
N GLY A 61 -1.11 -10.83 -1.24
CA GLY A 61 -2.24 -11.47 -1.88
C GLY A 61 -3.53 -11.30 -1.08
N ARG A 62 -4.48 -12.19 -1.37
CA ARG A 62 -5.76 -12.27 -0.67
C ARG A 62 -6.24 -13.70 -0.67
N THR A 63 -6.58 -14.22 0.49
CA THR A 63 -7.28 -15.49 0.67
C THR A 63 -8.62 -15.25 1.36
N ASN A 64 -9.53 -16.22 1.27
CA ASN A 64 -10.85 -16.16 1.91
C ASN A 64 -11.62 -14.85 1.63
N ASN A 65 -11.43 -14.25 0.45
CA ASN A 65 -11.98 -12.95 0.07
C ASN A 65 -11.70 -11.81 1.07
N GLY A 66 -10.58 -11.85 1.80
CA GLY A 66 -10.24 -10.83 2.81
C GLY A 66 -10.98 -10.99 4.14
N GLY A 67 -11.65 -12.12 4.33
CA GLY A 67 -12.32 -12.48 5.58
C GLY A 67 -11.37 -13.11 6.60
N SER A 68 -11.95 -13.85 7.54
CA SER A 68 -11.19 -14.55 8.58
C SER A 68 -10.16 -15.51 7.97
N GLY A 69 -8.93 -15.48 8.49
CA GLY A 69 -7.82 -16.29 7.99
C GLY A 69 -7.23 -15.80 6.66
N ASP A 70 -7.45 -14.55 6.26
CA ASP A 70 -6.75 -13.96 5.12
C ASP A 70 -5.23 -13.90 5.36
N ARG A 71 -4.45 -14.61 4.54
CA ARG A 71 -2.98 -14.59 4.58
C ARG A 71 -2.39 -13.30 4.03
N GLY A 72 -3.18 -12.49 3.33
CA GLY A 72 -2.84 -11.14 2.89
C GLY A 72 -2.88 -10.08 4.00
N ALA A 73 -3.29 -10.48 5.20
CA ALA A 73 -3.39 -9.63 6.38
C ALA A 73 -2.63 -10.24 7.57
N TRP A 74 -2.23 -9.39 8.50
CA TRP A 74 -1.74 -9.85 9.79
C TRP A 74 -2.91 -10.43 10.61
N SER A 75 -2.80 -11.70 11.01
CA SER A 75 -3.70 -12.26 12.04
C SER A 75 -3.45 -11.62 13.40
N ASN A 76 -2.18 -11.36 13.71
CA ASN A 76 -1.72 -10.55 14.82
C ASN A 76 -0.61 -9.61 14.33
N PRO A 77 -0.84 -8.29 14.25
CA PRO A 77 0.17 -7.36 13.77
C PRO A 77 1.45 -7.42 14.61
N ILE A 78 2.59 -7.54 13.93
CA ILE A 78 3.90 -7.56 14.60
C ILE A 78 4.14 -6.26 15.39
N GLN A 79 5.02 -6.32 16.39
CA GLN A 79 5.23 -5.22 17.34
C GLN A 79 5.53 -3.88 16.66
N CYS A 80 6.37 -3.87 15.62
CA CYS A 80 6.70 -2.63 14.92
C CYS A 80 5.51 -2.03 14.19
N VAL A 81 4.64 -2.85 13.58
CA VAL A 81 3.40 -2.41 12.92
C VAL A 81 2.44 -1.83 13.96
N SER A 82 2.25 -2.54 15.08
CA SER A 82 1.40 -2.09 16.17
C SER A 82 1.89 -0.78 16.78
N HIS A 83 3.19 -0.66 17.01
CA HIS A 83 3.81 0.56 17.52
C HIS A 83 3.62 1.72 16.55
N TYR A 84 3.92 1.53 15.26
CA TYR A 84 3.79 2.59 14.27
C TYR A 84 2.34 3.10 14.15
N TRP A 85 1.37 2.18 14.13
CA TRP A 85 -0.05 2.55 14.10
C TRP A 85 -0.43 3.42 15.31
N ASN A 86 -0.15 2.94 16.53
CA ASN A 86 -0.55 3.62 17.76
C ASN A 86 0.20 4.94 18.01
N THR A 87 1.42 5.08 17.48
CA THR A 87 2.25 6.26 17.73
C THR A 87 2.05 7.35 16.68
N PHE A 88 1.74 6.98 15.43
CA PHE A 88 1.76 7.95 14.33
C PHE A 88 0.47 8.04 13.52
N LEU A 89 -0.41 7.03 13.56
CA LEU A 89 -1.55 6.97 12.61
C LEU A 89 -2.93 6.93 13.27
N SER A 90 -3.04 6.36 14.48
CA SER A 90 -4.34 6.10 15.10
C SER A 90 -5.15 7.38 15.34
N ASP A 91 -4.50 8.43 15.86
CA ASP A 91 -5.20 9.63 16.30
C ASP A 91 -5.77 10.42 15.12
N GLU A 92 -4.97 10.62 14.08
CA GLU A 92 -5.42 11.28 12.84
C GLU A 92 -6.51 10.46 12.13
N TYR A 93 -6.36 9.13 12.09
CA TYR A 93 -7.38 8.26 11.53
C TYR A 93 -8.71 8.39 12.28
N GLU A 94 -8.69 8.34 13.61
CA GLU A 94 -9.90 8.48 14.43
C GLU A 94 -10.52 9.88 14.30
N GLU A 95 -9.73 10.94 14.09
CA GLU A 95 -10.28 12.27 13.80
C GLU A 95 -11.06 12.28 12.48
N ILE A 96 -10.52 11.65 11.42
CA ILE A 96 -11.21 11.52 10.13
C ILE A 96 -12.51 10.72 10.30
N ILE A 97 -12.46 9.58 11.00
CA ILE A 97 -13.64 8.72 11.19
C ILE A 97 -14.69 9.39 12.07
N THR A 98 -14.29 10.16 13.08
CA THR A 98 -15.21 10.95 13.91
C THR A 98 -16.00 11.95 13.06
N LYS A 99 -15.33 12.65 12.14
CA LYS A 99 -15.99 13.58 11.20
C LYS A 99 -16.77 12.85 10.10
N HIS A 100 -16.32 11.68 9.69
CA HIS A 100 -16.88 10.90 8.59
C HIS A 100 -17.07 9.42 8.96
N PRO A 101 -18.06 9.06 9.79
CA PRO A 101 -18.20 7.69 10.30
C PRO A 101 -18.37 6.63 9.20
N LYS A 102 -18.98 7.01 8.07
CA LYS A 102 -19.14 6.13 6.90
C LYS A 102 -17.84 5.83 6.17
N ALA A 103 -16.77 6.61 6.38
CA ALA A 103 -15.46 6.38 5.77
C ALA A 103 -14.64 5.28 6.48
N LYS A 104 -15.15 4.71 7.58
CA LYS A 104 -14.44 3.68 8.37
C LYS A 104 -14.17 2.43 7.53
N GLY A 105 -12.89 2.13 7.35
CA GLY A 105 -12.43 0.94 6.64
C GLY A 105 -12.51 -0.33 7.48
N TYR A 106 -12.60 -1.47 6.81
CA TYR A 106 -12.38 -2.79 7.41
C TYR A 106 -10.89 -3.10 7.43
N ASN A 107 -10.45 -3.96 8.36
CA ASN A 107 -9.08 -4.49 8.42
C ASN A 107 -8.01 -3.37 8.38
N THR A 108 -8.09 -2.43 9.32
CA THR A 108 -7.23 -1.24 9.37
C THR A 108 -5.78 -1.62 9.68
N ILE A 109 -5.47 -1.79 10.97
CA ILE A 109 -4.13 -2.11 11.45
C ILE A 109 -3.59 -3.44 10.89
N SER A 110 -4.47 -4.41 10.61
CA SER A 110 -4.09 -5.72 10.08
C SER A 110 -3.56 -5.67 8.64
N HIS A 111 -3.80 -4.60 7.90
CA HIS A 111 -3.22 -4.39 6.57
C HIS A 111 -2.01 -3.44 6.58
N LEU A 112 -1.68 -2.82 7.71
CA LEU A 112 -0.50 -1.95 7.78
C LEU A 112 0.77 -2.79 7.62
N GLY A 113 1.63 -2.40 6.68
CA GLY A 113 2.86 -3.14 6.37
C GLY A 113 2.64 -4.45 5.61
N THR A 114 1.49 -4.62 4.95
CA THR A 114 1.26 -5.73 4.00
C THR A 114 1.40 -5.25 2.57
N LEU A 115 1.75 -6.14 1.65
CA LEU A 115 1.97 -5.78 0.24
C LEU A 115 0.65 -5.49 -0.48
N GLY A 116 -0.31 -6.40 -0.31
CA GLY A 116 -1.60 -6.34 -0.99
C GLY A 116 -1.76 -7.21 -2.21
N THR A 117 -2.67 -6.79 -3.09
CA THR A 117 -3.10 -7.47 -4.32
C THR A 117 -3.02 -6.52 -5.51
N GLY A 118 -3.25 -7.03 -6.72
CA GLY A 118 -3.28 -6.22 -7.94
C GLY A 118 -1.87 -6.05 -8.48
N ASN A 119 -1.50 -4.81 -8.80
CA ASN A 119 -0.18 -4.45 -9.33
C ASN A 119 0.86 -4.14 -8.23
N HIS A 120 0.61 -4.52 -6.98
CA HIS A 120 1.54 -4.31 -5.87
C HIS A 120 2.61 -5.40 -5.83
N PHE A 121 3.87 -5.02 -5.73
CA PHE A 121 5.00 -5.94 -5.82
C PHE A 121 6.19 -5.49 -4.97
N ILE A 122 7.05 -6.46 -4.66
CA ILE A 122 8.43 -6.23 -4.24
C ILE A 122 9.30 -6.80 -5.35
N GLU A 123 10.22 -6.00 -5.86
CA GLU A 123 11.12 -6.38 -6.94
C GLU A 123 12.58 -6.18 -6.51
N ILE A 124 13.43 -7.12 -6.91
CA ILE A 124 14.89 -6.99 -6.78
C ILE A 124 15.42 -6.61 -8.15
N CYS A 125 15.99 -5.40 -8.24
CA CYS A 125 16.48 -4.83 -9.49
C CYS A 125 18.00 -4.63 -9.42
N ILE A 126 18.66 -4.53 -10.57
CA ILE A 126 20.07 -4.17 -10.68
C ILE A 126 20.15 -2.86 -11.48
N ASP A 127 20.92 -1.89 -11.00
CA ASP A 127 21.17 -0.64 -11.73
C ASP A 127 22.32 -0.76 -12.74
N GLU A 128 22.51 0.26 -13.58
CA GLU A 128 23.58 0.32 -14.59
C GLU A 128 25.01 0.27 -14.00
N SER A 129 25.14 0.42 -12.69
CA SER A 129 26.41 0.31 -11.95
C SER A 129 26.52 -1.00 -11.17
N ASP A 130 25.73 -2.01 -11.52
CA ASP A 130 25.66 -3.34 -10.89
C ASP A 130 25.26 -3.34 -9.41
N TYR A 131 24.66 -2.28 -8.88
CA TYR A 131 24.15 -2.32 -7.50
C TYR A 131 22.75 -2.94 -7.44
N VAL A 132 22.51 -3.70 -6.39
CA VAL A 132 21.21 -4.32 -6.13
C VAL A 132 20.29 -3.33 -5.39
N TRP A 133 19.05 -3.25 -5.86
CA TRP A 133 17.98 -2.45 -5.29
C TRP A 133 16.82 -3.34 -4.87
N ALA A 134 16.14 -2.94 -3.79
CA ALA A 134 14.81 -3.46 -3.44
C ALA A 134 13.78 -2.37 -3.74
N MET A 135 12.88 -2.65 -4.67
CA MET A 135 11.79 -1.77 -5.07
C MET A 135 10.47 -2.28 -4.50
N LEU A 136 9.65 -1.38 -3.99
CA LEU A 136 8.34 -1.64 -3.41
C LEU A 136 7.30 -0.81 -4.14
N HIS A 137 6.27 -1.48 -4.66
CA HIS A 137 5.03 -0.86 -5.09
C HIS A 137 3.91 -1.25 -4.12
N SER A 138 3.37 -0.29 -3.39
CA SER A 138 2.18 -0.51 -2.56
C SER A 138 1.45 0.81 -2.29
N GLY A 139 0.40 0.76 -1.48
CA GLY A 139 -0.43 1.90 -1.16
C GLY A 139 -1.15 1.76 0.17
N SER A 140 -2.18 2.58 0.35
CA SER A 140 -2.99 2.72 1.57
C SER A 140 -3.84 1.50 1.95
N ARG A 141 -3.88 0.48 1.09
CA ARG A 141 -4.68 -0.75 1.28
C ARG A 141 -6.18 -0.40 1.41
N GLY A 142 -6.92 -1.20 2.18
CA GLY A 142 -8.36 -1.03 2.36
C GLY A 142 -8.76 0.29 3.02
N ILE A 143 -7.87 0.90 3.82
CA ILE A 143 -8.15 2.17 4.51
C ILE A 143 -8.35 3.29 3.49
N GLY A 144 -7.36 3.54 2.63
CA GLY A 144 -7.49 4.60 1.63
C GLY A 144 -8.56 4.29 0.61
N ASN A 145 -8.73 3.02 0.21
CA ASN A 145 -9.83 2.62 -0.68
C ASN A 145 -11.20 3.04 -0.13
N ARG A 146 -11.44 2.80 1.16
CA ARG A 146 -12.72 3.15 1.79
C ARG A 146 -12.89 4.67 1.89
N ILE A 147 -11.85 5.39 2.31
CA ILE A 147 -11.86 6.85 2.45
C ILE A 147 -12.08 7.51 1.10
N GLY A 148 -11.28 7.14 0.09
CA GLY A 148 -11.38 7.65 -1.28
C GLY A 148 -12.76 7.39 -1.87
N SER A 149 -13.26 6.16 -1.79
CA SER A 149 -14.60 5.83 -2.29
C SER A 149 -15.69 6.66 -1.60
N TYR A 150 -15.61 6.85 -0.28
CA TYR A 150 -16.57 7.66 0.47
C TYR A 150 -16.60 9.12 -0.02
N PHE A 151 -15.44 9.74 -0.25
CA PHE A 151 -15.39 11.13 -0.71
C PHE A 151 -15.72 11.27 -2.20
N ILE A 152 -15.45 10.27 -3.02
CA ILE A 152 -15.91 10.22 -4.42
C ILE A 152 -17.44 10.16 -4.48
N GLU A 153 -18.09 9.28 -3.70
CA GLU A 153 -19.55 9.17 -3.66
C GLU A 153 -20.24 10.43 -3.11
N LYS A 154 -19.54 11.20 -2.29
CA LYS A 154 -20.09 12.39 -1.63
C LYS A 154 -19.93 13.68 -2.47
N ALA A 155 -18.95 13.74 -3.37
CA ALA A 155 -18.63 14.90 -4.20
C ALA A 155 -19.67 15.11 -5.30
#